data_AF-W6QFQ5-F1
#
_entry.id   AF-W6QFQ5-F1
#
_cell.length_a   1.000
_cell.length_b   1.000
_cell.length_c   1.000
_cell.angle_alpha   90.00
_cell.angle_beta   90.00
_cell.angle_gamma   90.00
#
_symmetry.space_group_name_H-M   'P 1'
#
loop_
_entity.id
_entity.type
_entity.pdbx_description
1 polymer ?
#
loop_
_entity_poly.entity_id
_entity_poly.type
_entity_poly.pdbx_seq_one_letter_code
_entity_poly.pdbx_strand_id
1 'polypeptide(L)'
;MADRFKEKARTFENHQFAIKTSYFGFEATDQLEDIWNELLPEHPITIPSSRVESLGHGNSADDPDWIRDPHDTSNLLALPEYAVQLGCLNFLRQVGYRSDRDFTYLKSFQGDDSLVWARAYQCIERLRHAIMNFD
;
A
#
# COMPACT_ATOMS: atom_id res chain seq x y z
N MET A 1 -3.59 9.41 23.16
CA MET A 1 -3.68 9.14 21.70
C MET A 1 -2.62 8.14 21.26
N ALA A 2 -1.35 8.32 21.66
CA ALA A 2 -0.25 7.37 21.42
C ALA A 2 -0.51 5.95 21.96
N ASP A 3 -1.19 5.81 23.11
CA ASP A 3 -1.47 4.48 23.68
C ASP A 3 -2.43 3.62 22.85
N ARG A 4 -3.42 4.21 22.16
CA ARG A 4 -4.32 3.45 21.27
C ARG A 4 -3.59 2.93 20.03
N PHE A 5 -2.57 3.62 19.56
CA PHE A 5 -1.74 3.16 18.44
C PHE A 5 -0.86 1.99 18.85
N LYS A 6 -0.28 2.02 20.07
CA LYS A 6 0.48 0.90 20.62
C LYS A 6 -0.40 -0.34 20.84
N GLU A 7 -1.63 -0.15 21.33
CA GLU A 7 -2.58 -1.26 21.53
C GLU A 7 -2.99 -1.91 20.20
N LYS A 8 -3.27 -1.11 19.16
CA LYS A 8 -3.56 -1.59 17.80
C LYS A 8 -2.37 -2.32 17.17
N ALA A 9 -1.15 -1.81 17.33
CA ALA A 9 0.06 -2.47 16.82
C ALA A 9 0.29 -3.82 17.51
N ARG A 10 0.11 -3.88 18.83
CA ARG A 10 0.26 -5.12 19.62
C ARG A 10 -0.83 -6.15 19.36
N THR A 11 -2.03 -5.73 18.94
CA THR A 11 -3.06 -6.67 18.47
C THR A 11 -2.71 -7.25 17.10
N PHE A 12 -2.00 -6.51 16.25
CA PHE A 12 -1.59 -6.96 14.92
C PHE A 12 -0.48 -8.02 14.95
N GLU A 13 0.52 -7.89 15.82
CA GLU A 13 1.57 -8.91 16.03
C GLU A 13 0.99 -10.29 16.42
N ASN A 14 -0.21 -10.30 17.01
CA ASN A 14 -0.91 -11.51 17.44
C ASN A 14 -1.91 -12.05 16.39
N HIS A 15 -2.05 -11.43 15.22
CA HIS A 15 -2.92 -11.94 14.14
C HIS A 15 -2.16 -12.92 13.23
N GLN A 16 -2.89 -13.90 12.69
CA GLN A 16 -2.38 -15.00 11.86
C GLN A 16 -1.55 -14.56 10.62
N PHE A 17 -1.59 -13.29 10.23
CA PHE A 17 -0.75 -12.74 9.16
C PHE A 17 0.74 -12.64 9.53
N ALA A 18 1.07 -12.48 10.81
CA ALA A 18 2.46 -12.42 11.30
C ALA A 18 2.99 -13.79 11.76
N ILE A 19 2.14 -14.81 11.78
CA ILE A 19 2.52 -16.17 12.20
C ILE A 19 2.96 -16.95 10.97
N LYS A 20 4.23 -17.33 10.93
CA LYS A 20 4.78 -18.22 9.90
C LYS A 20 4.04 -19.57 9.93
N THR A 21 3.12 -19.77 9.00
CA THR A 21 2.45 -21.07 8.82
C THR A 21 2.99 -21.79 7.59
N SER A 22 2.93 -23.12 7.58
CA SER A 22 3.36 -23.94 6.44
C SER A 22 2.54 -23.68 5.16
N TYR A 23 1.33 -23.16 5.29
CA TYR A 23 0.47 -22.77 4.16
C TYR A 23 0.95 -21.50 3.45
N PHE A 24 1.69 -20.63 4.14
CA PHE A 24 2.32 -19.42 3.59
C PHE A 24 3.85 -19.56 3.53
N GLY A 25 4.36 -20.79 3.39
CA GLY A 25 5.79 -21.14 3.39
C GLY A 25 6.59 -20.64 2.18
N PHE A 26 6.35 -19.41 1.73
CA PHE A 26 7.17 -18.74 0.73
C PHE A 26 8.39 -18.15 1.43
N GLU A 27 9.58 -18.52 0.96
CA GLU A 27 10.78 -17.76 1.29
C GLU A 27 10.78 -16.48 0.45
N ALA A 28 11.08 -15.33 1.06
CA ALA A 28 11.26 -14.07 0.36
C ALA A 28 12.58 -14.11 -0.43
N THR A 29 12.62 -14.87 -1.52
CA THR A 29 13.78 -15.00 -2.42
C THR A 29 13.86 -13.81 -3.36
N ASP A 30 15.05 -13.52 -3.90
CA ASP A 30 15.22 -12.45 -4.90
C ASP A 30 14.31 -12.66 -6.12
N GLN A 31 14.22 -13.90 -6.60
CA GLN A 31 13.32 -14.26 -7.70
C GLN A 31 11.85 -13.93 -7.40
N LEU A 32 11.40 -14.11 -6.16
CA LEU A 32 10.03 -13.76 -5.78
C LEU A 32 9.83 -12.24 -5.77
N GLU A 33 10.80 -11.47 -5.29
CA GLU A 33 10.74 -10.00 -5.35
C GLU A 33 10.73 -9.51 -6.79
N ASP A 34 11.50 -10.13 -7.69
CA ASP A 34 11.52 -9.78 -9.12
C ASP A 34 10.15 -10.00 -9.77
N ILE A 35 9.51 -11.15 -9.52
CA ILE A 35 8.14 -11.44 -10.01
C ILE A 35 7.14 -10.41 -9.48
N TRP A 36 7.24 -10.01 -8.21
CA TRP A 36 6.38 -8.96 -7.66
C TRP A 36 6.62 -7.60 -8.33
N ASN A 37 7.88 -7.25 -8.60
CA ASN A 37 8.22 -6.00 -9.28
C ASN A 37 7.70 -5.96 -10.72
N GLU A 38 7.73 -7.09 -11.45
CA GLU A 38 7.18 -7.20 -12.81
C GLU A 38 5.66 -6.98 -12.87
N LEU A 39 4.94 -7.30 -11.80
CA LEU A 39 3.47 -7.16 -11.74
C LEU A 39 3.01 -5.74 -11.39
N LEU A 40 3.87 -4.93 -10.75
CA LEU A 40 3.51 -3.60 -10.31
C LEU A 40 3.76 -2.58 -11.42
N PRO A 41 2.80 -1.70 -11.75
CA PRO A 41 3.02 -0.71 -12.80
C PRO A 41 4.10 0.28 -12.38
N GLU A 42 5.07 0.48 -13.26
CA GLU A 42 6.19 1.41 -13.05
C GLU A 42 5.77 2.88 -13.22
N HIS A 43 4.70 3.13 -13.97
CA HIS A 43 4.28 4.46 -14.37
C HIS A 43 2.83 4.74 -14.00
N PRO A 44 2.55 5.86 -13.30
CA PRO A 44 1.20 6.33 -13.12
C PRO A 44 0.57 6.71 -14.47
N ILE A 45 -0.75 6.66 -14.52
CA ILE A 45 -1.54 7.17 -15.63
C ILE A 45 -1.87 8.65 -15.40
N THR A 46 -1.98 9.39 -16.48
CA THR A 46 -2.41 10.78 -16.46
C THR A 46 -3.93 10.87 -16.61
N ILE A 47 -4.60 11.56 -15.69
CA ILE A 47 -6.04 11.82 -15.75
C ILE A 47 -6.33 13.32 -15.71
N PRO A 48 -7.31 13.84 -16.48
CA PRO A 48 -7.71 15.23 -16.39
C PRO A 48 -8.29 15.56 -15.01
N SER A 49 -7.87 16.68 -14.39
CA SER A 49 -8.41 17.12 -13.09
C SER A 49 -9.94 17.30 -13.13
N SER A 50 -10.50 17.66 -14.29
CA SER A 50 -11.95 17.77 -14.51
C SER A 50 -12.73 16.45 -14.41
N ARG A 51 -12.04 15.30 -14.35
CA ARG A 51 -12.65 13.98 -14.24
C ARG A 51 -12.58 13.40 -12.82
N VAL A 52 -11.93 14.07 -11.87
CA VAL A 52 -11.76 13.55 -10.50
C VAL A 52 -13.10 13.28 -9.82
N GLU A 53 -14.06 14.21 -9.96
CA GLU A 53 -15.41 14.03 -9.40
C GLU A 53 -16.12 12.80 -9.99
N SER A 54 -15.90 12.52 -11.28
CA SER A 54 -16.50 11.35 -11.96
C SER A 54 -15.91 10.01 -11.52
N LEU A 55 -14.78 10.01 -10.81
CA LEU A 55 -14.15 8.82 -10.26
C LEU A 55 -14.66 8.48 -8.84
N GLY A 56 -15.64 9.23 -8.32
CA GLY A 56 -16.20 9.00 -7.00
C GLY A 56 -15.27 9.40 -5.84
N HIS A 57 -14.19 10.14 -6.14
CA HIS A 57 -13.36 10.73 -5.10
C HIS A 57 -14.06 11.96 -4.51
N GLY A 58 -14.27 11.97 -3.19
CA GLY A 58 -14.95 13.07 -2.47
C GLY A 58 -14.09 14.33 -2.27
N ASN A 59 -12.84 14.33 -2.71
CA ASN A 59 -11.94 15.47 -2.60
C ASN A 59 -12.03 16.35 -3.85
N SER A 60 -11.94 17.67 -3.67
CA SER A 60 -11.84 18.61 -4.79
C SER A 60 -10.62 18.31 -5.65
N ALA A 61 -10.69 18.58 -6.96
CA ALA A 61 -9.53 18.50 -7.85
C ALA A 61 -8.41 19.49 -7.49
N ASP A 62 -8.71 20.51 -6.67
CA ASP A 62 -7.76 21.50 -6.16
C ASP A 62 -7.10 21.10 -4.83
N ASP A 63 -7.41 19.91 -4.30
CA ASP A 63 -6.78 19.39 -3.09
C ASP A 63 -5.24 19.32 -3.28
N PRO A 64 -4.44 19.93 -2.38
CA PRO A 64 -2.98 19.92 -2.48
C PRO A 64 -2.36 18.53 -2.38
N ASP A 65 -3.10 17.53 -1.89
CA ASP A 65 -2.63 16.16 -1.78
C ASP A 65 -2.57 15.44 -3.14
N TRP A 66 -3.20 16.00 -4.19
CA TRP A 66 -3.10 15.46 -5.53
C TRP A 66 -1.72 15.68 -6.16
N ILE A 67 -1.14 14.60 -6.66
CA ILE A 67 0.11 14.67 -7.43
C ILE A 67 -0.21 15.10 -8.87
N ARG A 68 0.31 16.26 -9.27
CA ARG A 68 0.15 16.82 -10.62
C ARG A 68 1.09 16.14 -11.61
N ASP A 69 0.65 16.00 -12.86
CA ASP A 69 1.53 15.57 -13.95
C ASP A 69 2.59 16.66 -14.21
N PRO A 70 3.89 16.35 -14.19
CA PRO A 70 4.95 17.33 -14.43
C PRO A 70 4.96 17.87 -15.86
N HIS A 71 4.33 17.19 -16.82
CA HIS A 71 4.23 17.61 -18.21
C HIS A 71 2.99 18.46 -18.49
N ASP A 72 1.93 18.32 -17.68
CA ASP A 72 0.69 19.09 -17.79
C ASP A 72 0.00 19.20 -16.41
N THR A 73 0.12 20.37 -15.77
CA THR A 73 -0.41 20.60 -14.43
C THR A 73 -1.94 20.64 -14.38
N SER A 74 -2.64 20.64 -15.53
CA SER A 74 -4.09 20.47 -15.59
C SER A 74 -4.54 19.00 -15.42
N ASN A 75 -3.56 18.09 -15.37
CA ASN A 75 -3.77 16.67 -15.14
C ASN A 75 -3.15 16.21 -13.81
N LEU A 76 -3.66 15.08 -13.32
CA LEU A 76 -3.19 14.40 -12.12
C LEU A 76 -2.59 13.05 -12.50
N LEU A 77 -1.59 12.64 -11.71
CA LEU A 77 -1.06 11.29 -11.75
C LEU A 77 -1.91 10.38 -10.87
N ALA A 78 -2.36 9.27 -11.43
CA ALA A 78 -3.14 8.26 -10.74
C ALA A 78 -2.56 6.87 -10.97
N LEU A 79 -2.87 5.96 -10.06
CA LEU A 79 -2.61 4.53 -10.24
C LEU A 79 -3.96 3.81 -10.37
N PRO A 80 -4.09 2.84 -11.29
CA PRO A 80 -5.25 1.96 -11.32
C PRO A 80 -5.45 1.28 -9.96
N GLU A 81 -6.69 1.18 -9.50
CA GLU A 81 -6.98 0.67 -8.15
C GLU A 81 -6.44 -0.76 -7.93
N TYR A 82 -6.52 -1.64 -8.93
CA TYR A 82 -5.95 -2.99 -8.85
C TYR A 82 -4.43 -2.97 -8.56
N ALA A 83 -3.70 -2.00 -9.10
CA ALA A 83 -2.27 -1.87 -8.90
C ALA A 83 -1.94 -1.41 -7.49
N VAL A 84 -2.74 -0.50 -6.94
CA VAL A 84 -2.59 -0.07 -5.55
C VAL A 84 -2.89 -1.22 -4.60
N GLN A 85 -3.89 -2.05 -4.90
CA GLN A 85 -4.21 -3.26 -4.13
C GLN A 85 -3.06 -4.28 -4.19
N LEU A 86 -2.50 -4.56 -5.37
CA LEU A 86 -1.33 -5.44 -5.51
C LEU A 86 -0.12 -4.89 -4.75
N GLY A 87 0.14 -3.58 -4.82
CA GLY A 87 1.20 -2.93 -4.05
C GLY A 87 1.00 -3.10 -2.54
N CYS A 88 -0.24 -2.98 -2.08
CA CYS A 88 -0.58 -3.22 -0.68
C CYS A 88 -0.40 -4.68 -0.25
N LEU A 89 -0.79 -5.64 -1.08
CA LEU A 89 -0.53 -7.06 -0.81
C LEU A 89 0.97 -7.34 -0.71
N ASN A 90 1.76 -6.82 -1.64
CA ASN A 90 3.22 -7.00 -1.63
C ASN A 90 3.84 -6.36 -0.39
N PHE A 91 3.43 -5.15 -0.03
CA PHE A 91 3.96 -4.47 1.15
C PHE A 91 3.63 -5.24 2.44
N LEU A 92 2.40 -5.73 2.61
CA LEU A 92 2.01 -6.52 3.78
C LEU A 92 2.81 -7.83 3.87
N ARG A 93 3.05 -8.48 2.73
CA ARG A 93 3.93 -9.64 2.65
C ARG A 93 5.35 -9.29 3.13
N GLN A 94 5.94 -8.21 2.63
CA GLN A 94 7.28 -7.76 3.03
C GLN A 94 7.34 -7.41 4.53
N VAL A 95 6.29 -6.78 5.09
CA VAL A 95 6.18 -6.54 6.54
C VAL A 95 6.19 -7.86 7.32
N GLY A 96 5.51 -8.90 6.83
CA GLY A 96 5.52 -10.23 7.45
C GLY A 96 6.88 -10.93 7.42
N TYR A 97 7.71 -10.67 6.41
CA TYR A 97 9.05 -11.27 6.27
C TYR A 97 10.21 -10.37 6.73
N ARG A 98 9.92 -9.19 7.31
CA ARG A 98 10.97 -8.22 7.69
C ARG A 98 11.94 -8.70 8.76
N SER A 99 11.60 -9.78 9.49
CA SER A 99 12.54 -10.46 10.40
C SER A 99 13.58 -11.33 9.67
N ASP A 100 13.21 -11.83 8.50
CA ASP A 100 13.97 -12.83 7.73
C ASP A 100 14.74 -12.17 6.58
N ARG A 101 14.30 -10.99 6.11
CA ARG A 101 14.93 -10.22 5.03
C ARG A 101 14.87 -8.71 5.29
N ASP A 102 15.96 -8.02 4.94
CA ASP A 102 16.05 -6.56 5.01
C ASP A 102 15.32 -5.91 3.82
N PHE A 103 14.30 -5.10 4.13
CA PHE A 103 13.55 -4.29 3.15
C PHE A 103 13.73 -2.78 3.36
N THR A 104 14.64 -2.36 4.23
CA THR A 104 14.81 -0.94 4.61
C THR A 104 15.20 -0.04 3.42
N TYR A 105 15.77 -0.61 2.36
CA TYR A 105 16.08 0.11 1.11
C TYR A 105 14.83 0.58 0.34
N LEU A 106 13.66 0.00 0.60
CA LEU A 106 12.41 0.37 -0.08
C LEU A 106 11.78 1.61 0.56
N LYS A 107 11.22 2.50 -0.28
CA LYS A 107 10.53 3.73 0.18
C LYS A 107 9.41 3.45 1.19
N SER A 108 8.73 2.31 1.07
CA SER A 108 7.66 1.88 1.97
C SER A 108 8.14 1.59 3.41
N PHE A 109 9.43 1.31 3.60
CA PHE A 109 10.07 1.06 4.90
C PHE A 109 10.86 2.27 5.42
N GLN A 110 10.92 3.38 4.67
CA GLN A 110 11.60 4.60 5.11
C GLN A 110 10.76 5.35 6.16
N GLY A 111 11.38 5.70 7.28
CA GLY A 111 10.74 6.36 8.42
C GLY A 111 10.91 5.59 9.71
N ASP A 112 10.16 5.98 10.75
CA ASP A 112 10.11 5.23 12.00
C ASP A 112 9.15 4.02 11.88
N ASP A 113 9.29 3.04 12.77
CA ASP A 113 8.45 1.83 12.74
C ASP A 113 6.95 2.17 12.86
N SER A 114 6.61 3.25 13.56
CA SER A 114 5.23 3.71 13.69
C SER A 114 4.61 4.12 12.35
N LEU A 115 5.38 4.77 11.47
CA LEU A 115 4.95 5.12 10.12
C LEU A 115 4.82 3.89 9.22
N VAL A 116 5.74 2.93 9.33
CA VAL A 116 5.65 1.65 8.60
C VAL A 116 4.37 0.91 8.98
N TRP A 117 4.04 0.85 10.27
CA TRP A 117 2.79 0.26 10.75
C TRP A 117 1.54 1.05 10.32
N ALA A 118 1.60 2.38 10.29
CA ALA A 118 0.50 3.19 9.80
C ALA A 118 0.20 2.89 8.32
N ARG A 119 1.24 2.74 7.48
CA ARG A 119 1.11 2.30 6.09
C ARG A 119 0.51 0.90 5.98
N ALA A 120 0.94 -0.03 6.84
CA ALA A 120 0.44 -1.41 6.82
C ALA A 120 -1.07 -1.42 7.14
N TYR A 121 -1.47 -0.64 8.14
CA TYR A 121 -2.88 -0.46 8.49
C TYR A 121 -3.70 0.13 7.32
N GLN A 122 -3.20 1.18 6.66
CA GLN A 122 -3.85 1.75 5.47
C GLN A 122 -4.04 0.71 4.37
N CYS A 123 -3.03 -0.14 4.13
CA CYS A 123 -3.13 -1.20 3.14
C CYS A 123 -4.17 -2.28 3.49
N ILE A 124 -4.26 -2.67 4.77
CA ILE A 124 -5.30 -3.60 5.23
C ILE A 124 -6.68 -3.00 5.02
N GLU A 125 -6.90 -1.75 5.43
CA GLU A 125 -8.20 -1.10 5.28
C GLU A 125 -8.60 -0.98 3.80
N ARG A 126 -7.63 -0.68 2.92
CA ARG A 126 -7.89 -0.63 1.47
C ARG A 126 -8.27 -1.99 0.90
N LEU A 127 -7.53 -3.04 1.23
CA LEU A 127 -7.84 -4.41 0.79
C LEU A 127 -9.16 -4.90 1.37
N ARG A 128 -9.46 -4.57 2.63
CA ARG A 128 -10.74 -4.86 3.28
C ARG A 128 -11.88 -4.20 2.51
N HIS A 129 -11.74 -2.92 2.14
CA HIS A 129 -12.75 -2.23 1.33
C HIS A 129 -12.92 -2.87 -0.05
N ALA A 130 -11.82 -3.28 -0.70
CA ALA A 130 -11.87 -3.94 -2.01
C ALA A 130 -12.67 -5.26 -2.01
N ILE A 131 -12.60 -6.02 -0.90
CA ILE A 131 -13.27 -7.33 -0.78
C ILE A 131 -14.69 -7.20 -0.22
N MET A 132 -14.91 -6.26 0.70
CA MET A 132 -16.18 -6.14 1.42
C MET A 132 -17.15 -5.13 0.80
N ASN A 133 -16.70 -4.30 -0.14
CA ASN A 133 -17.60 -3.53 -0.99
C ASN A 133 -18.14 -4.43 -2.11
N PHE A 134 -19.11 -5.26 -1.77
CA PHE A 134 -20.18 -5.60 -2.71
C PHE A 134 -21.23 -4.49 -2.57
N ASP A 135 -21.43 -3.70 -3.61
CA ASP A 135 -22.61 -2.82 -3.72
C ASP A 135 -23.90 -3.65 -3.61
#